data_AF-A0A7Y0L7D9-F1
#
_entry.id   AF-A0A7Y0L7D9-F1
#
_cell.length_a   1.000
_cell.length_b   1.000
_cell.length_c   1.000
_cell.angle_alpha   90.00
_cell.angle_beta   90.00
_cell.angle_gamma   90.00
#
_symmetry.space_group_name_H-M   'P 1'
#
loop_
_entity.id
_entity.type
_entity.pdbx_description
1 polymer ?
#
loop_
_entity_poly.entity_id
_entity_poly.type
_entity_poly.pdbx_seq_one_letter_code
_entity_poly.pdbx_strand_id
1 'polypeptide(L)'
;MKVWARYGMVLAVATVAAGCGSAAPAASPPAKPVHHQLEAVAVKAGTADVKGQSTRVLVNQKGLTLYYFTKDHGSKSACTGSCTSLWPPLLASQGNVQVGSGVSGKIQVVKDANGDQVSYNMPRVGRPRGKDC
;
A
#
# COMPACT_ATOMS: atom_id res chain seq x y z
N MET A 1 -36.78 -8.35 -72.32
CA MET A 1 -36.63 -9.80 -72.05
C MET A 1 -36.45 -9.95 -70.53
N LYS A 2 -37.51 -9.98 -69.71
CA LYS A 2 -38.36 -11.15 -69.32
C LYS A 2 -37.44 -12.34 -68.95
N VAL A 3 -37.38 -12.84 -67.71
CA VAL A 3 -38.45 -13.43 -66.87
C VAL A 3 -38.06 -13.43 -65.36
N TRP A 4 -39.07 -13.48 -64.48
CA TRP A 4 -39.03 -13.49 -63.01
C TRP A 4 -39.20 -14.90 -62.41
N ALA A 5 -38.70 -15.16 -61.18
CA ALA A 5 -39.21 -16.12 -60.17
C ALA A 5 -38.37 -15.93 -58.88
N ARG A 6 -38.81 -15.40 -57.73
CA ARG A 6 -39.87 -15.72 -56.73
C ARG A 6 -39.67 -17.04 -55.97
N TYR A 7 -39.89 -16.95 -54.65
CA TYR A 7 -39.98 -17.99 -53.59
C TYR A 7 -38.66 -18.33 -52.87
N GLY A 8 -38.56 -18.33 -51.54
CA GLY A 8 -39.59 -18.19 -50.51
C GLY A 8 -38.98 -17.96 -49.12
N MET A 9 -39.70 -17.18 -48.33
CA MET A 9 -39.52 -16.96 -46.89
C MET A 9 -39.83 -18.26 -46.14
N VAL A 10 -38.86 -18.74 -45.34
CA VAL A 10 -39.14 -19.68 -44.25
C VAL A 10 -38.75 -18.99 -42.95
N LEU A 11 -39.78 -18.62 -42.17
CA LEU A 11 -39.66 -18.22 -40.78
C LEU A 11 -39.11 -19.41 -39.98
N ALA A 12 -37.89 -19.30 -39.46
CA ALA A 12 -37.35 -20.26 -38.51
C ALA A 12 -37.84 -19.92 -37.09
N VAL A 13 -38.52 -20.89 -36.50
CA VAL A 13 -39.11 -20.92 -35.16
C VAL A 13 -38.03 -20.87 -34.09
N ALA A 14 -38.30 -20.13 -33.01
CA ALA A 14 -37.45 -19.97 -31.84
C ALA A 14 -37.30 -21.26 -31.02
N THR A 15 -36.06 -21.59 -30.64
CA THR A 15 -35.74 -22.48 -29.53
C THR A 15 -34.84 -21.75 -28.54
N VAL A 16 -35.32 -21.58 -27.31
CA VAL A 16 -34.60 -21.02 -26.17
C VAL A 16 -33.60 -22.06 -25.65
N ALA A 17 -32.33 -21.70 -25.57
CA ALA A 17 -31.35 -22.41 -24.75
C ALA A 17 -30.71 -21.40 -23.79
N ALA A 18 -31.15 -21.45 -22.53
CA ALA A 18 -30.53 -20.74 -21.42
C ALA A 18 -29.16 -21.38 -21.13
N GLY A 19 -28.10 -20.86 -21.75
CA GLY A 19 -26.72 -21.20 -21.45
C GLY A 19 -26.20 -20.33 -20.31
N CYS A 20 -26.19 -20.88 -19.10
CA CYS A 20 -25.51 -20.31 -17.94
C CYS A 20 -23.99 -20.40 -18.17
N GLY A 21 -23.41 -19.40 -18.82
CA GLY A 21 -21.96 -19.27 -19.01
C GLY A 21 -21.35 -18.54 -17.83
N SER A 22 -20.86 -19.27 -16.83
CA SER A 22 -20.03 -18.74 -15.75
C SER A 22 -18.76 -18.13 -16.33
N ALA A 23 -18.75 -16.81 -16.47
CA ALA A 23 -17.52 -16.06 -16.75
C ALA A 23 -16.61 -16.22 -15.54
N ALA A 24 -15.51 -16.96 -15.71
CA ALA A 24 -14.45 -17.05 -14.72
C ALA A 24 -13.95 -15.63 -14.39
N PRO A 25 -13.72 -15.29 -13.10
CA PRO A 25 -13.11 -14.01 -12.78
C PRO A 25 -11.70 -14.01 -13.37
N ALA A 26 -11.44 -13.06 -14.27
CA ALA A 26 -10.11 -12.78 -14.76
C ALA A 26 -9.20 -12.52 -13.55
N ALA A 27 -8.23 -13.40 -13.34
CA ALA A 27 -7.21 -13.23 -12.33
C ALA A 27 -6.46 -11.93 -12.61
N SER A 28 -6.65 -10.93 -11.75
CA SER A 28 -5.86 -9.71 -11.78
C SER A 28 -4.38 -10.06 -11.73
N PRO A 29 -3.50 -9.43 -12.52
CA PRO A 29 -2.07 -9.63 -12.40
C PRO A 29 -1.63 -9.23 -10.97
N PRO A 30 -0.61 -9.91 -10.40
CA PRO A 30 -0.09 -9.53 -9.08
C PRO A 30 0.36 -8.07 -9.13
N ALA A 31 -0.18 -7.26 -8.23
CA ALA A 31 0.24 -5.88 -8.07
C ALA A 31 1.75 -5.85 -7.81
N LYS A 32 2.50 -5.16 -8.68
CA LYS A 32 3.93 -4.89 -8.46
C LYS A 32 4.07 -4.19 -7.09
N PRO A 33 5.06 -4.55 -6.26
CA PRO A 33 5.29 -3.83 -5.02
C PRO A 33 5.51 -2.35 -5.35
N VAL A 34 4.65 -1.49 -4.79
CA VAL A 34 4.68 -0.06 -5.04
C VAL A 34 5.81 0.54 -4.20
N HIS A 35 7.04 0.40 -4.68
CA HIS A 35 8.19 1.14 -4.16
C HIS A 35 8.03 2.61 -4.59
N HIS A 36 7.52 3.48 -3.72
CA HIS A 36 7.60 4.91 -3.97
C HIS A 36 9.08 5.33 -3.88
N GLN A 37 9.57 5.86 -5.00
CA GLN A 37 10.98 6.06 -5.36
C GLN A 37 11.66 7.20 -4.58
N LEU A 38 13.01 7.14 -4.57
CA LEU A 38 14.04 7.97 -3.93
C LEU A 38 13.97 9.51 -4.19
N GLU A 39 12.81 10.14 -4.05
CA GLU A 39 12.69 11.60 -4.02
C GLU A 39 12.86 12.14 -2.59
N ALA A 40 13.11 13.44 -2.44
CA ALA A 40 13.14 14.07 -1.13
C ALA A 40 11.79 13.88 -0.41
N VAL A 41 11.81 13.20 0.74
CA VAL A 41 10.62 12.91 1.54
C VAL A 41 10.53 13.90 2.69
N ALA A 42 9.41 14.62 2.81
CA ALA A 42 9.12 15.47 3.95
C ALA A 42 8.17 14.78 4.92
N VAL A 43 8.54 14.76 6.20
CA VAL A 43 7.71 14.22 7.29
C VAL A 43 7.45 15.33 8.30
N LYS A 44 6.18 15.65 8.55
CA LYS A 44 5.75 16.65 9.55
C LYS A 44 4.78 16.03 10.54
N ALA A 45 4.54 16.70 11.66
CA ALA A 45 3.43 16.32 12.51
C ALA A 45 2.10 16.81 11.94
N GLY A 46 1.07 16.00 12.11
CA GLY A 46 -0.32 16.32 11.84
C GLY A 46 -1.22 15.80 12.95
N THR A 47 -2.52 15.87 12.71
CA THR A 47 -3.56 15.37 13.60
C THR A 47 -4.45 14.40 12.82
N ALA A 48 -4.76 13.26 13.43
CA ALA A 48 -5.73 12.30 12.91
C ALA A 48 -6.71 11.92 14.02
N ASP A 49 -7.97 11.68 13.66
CA ASP A 49 -8.93 11.09 14.58
C ASP A 49 -8.63 9.59 14.72
N VAL A 50 -8.37 9.16 15.96
CA VAL A 50 -8.17 7.76 16.29
C VAL A 50 -9.19 7.40 17.36
N LYS A 51 -10.24 6.67 16.96
CA LYS A 51 -11.34 6.28 17.84
C LYS A 51 -12.08 7.47 18.50
N GLY A 52 -12.31 8.55 17.75
CA GLY A 52 -12.98 9.76 18.25
C GLY A 52 -12.06 10.69 19.04
N GLN A 53 -10.75 10.45 19.02
CA GLN A 53 -9.76 11.25 19.72
C GLN A 53 -8.76 11.86 18.74
N SER A 54 -8.62 13.19 18.77
CA SER A 54 -7.59 13.89 18.01
C SER A 54 -6.20 13.52 18.53
N THR A 55 -5.45 12.80 17.69
CA THR A 55 -4.14 12.24 18.02
C THR A 55 -3.07 12.83 17.12
N ARG A 56 -1.91 13.15 17.70
CA ARG A 56 -0.73 13.60 16.95
C ARG A 56 -0.17 12.43 16.14
N VAL A 57 -0.03 12.62 14.83
CA VAL A 57 0.55 11.62 13.92
C VAL A 57 1.64 12.23 13.06
N LEU A 58 2.45 11.40 12.41
CA LEU A 58 3.36 11.84 11.37
C LEU A 58 2.68 11.72 10.01
N VAL A 59 2.85 12.71 9.16
CA VAL A 59 2.32 12.73 7.80
C VAL A 59 3.39 13.12 6.80
N ASN A 60 3.31 12.57 5.60
CA ASN A 60 4.22 12.94 4.51
C ASN A 60 3.77 14.24 3.80
N GLN A 61 4.50 14.67 2.76
CA GLN A 61 4.12 15.81 1.92
C GLN A 61 2.75 15.67 1.24
N LYS A 62 2.31 14.44 0.95
CA LYS A 62 0.99 14.14 0.35
C LYS A 62 -0.14 14.07 1.38
N GLY A 63 0.14 14.33 2.66
CA GLY A 63 -0.85 14.25 3.74
C GLY A 63 -1.17 12.82 4.20
N LEU A 64 -0.45 11.81 3.70
CA LEU A 64 -0.64 10.42 4.12
C LEU A 64 0.03 10.19 5.48
N THR A 65 -0.70 9.52 6.38
CA THR A 65 -0.19 9.13 7.69
C THR A 65 0.90 8.08 7.57
N LEU A 66 1.99 8.28 8.32
CA LEU A 66 3.06 7.30 8.44
C LEU A 66 2.71 6.28 9.51
N TYR A 67 2.74 5.01 9.13
CA TYR A 67 2.50 3.88 10.02
C TYR A 67 3.84 3.23 10.41
N TYR A 68 3.87 2.60 11.58
CA TYR A 68 4.95 1.71 12.00
C TYR A 68 4.40 0.30 12.17
N PHE A 69 5.22 -0.72 11.96
CA PHE A 69 4.79 -2.09 12.19
C PHE A 69 5.18 -2.51 13.62
N THR A 70 4.20 -3.02 14.37
CA THR A 70 4.38 -3.29 15.81
C THR A 70 5.39 -4.39 16.11
N LYS A 71 5.69 -5.24 15.13
CA LYS A 71 6.68 -6.31 15.22
C LYS A 71 8.09 -5.87 14.78
N ASP A 72 8.30 -4.60 14.43
CA ASP A 72 9.64 -4.10 14.09
C ASP A 72 10.55 -4.09 15.32
N HIS A 73 11.79 -4.56 15.15
CA HIS A 73 12.76 -4.72 16.23
C HIS A 73 14.13 -4.16 15.84
N GLY A 74 14.73 -3.39 16.75
CA GLY A 74 16.01 -2.73 16.48
C GLY A 74 15.89 -1.85 15.23
N SER A 75 16.78 -2.02 14.27
CA SER A 75 16.79 -1.33 12.97
C SER A 75 16.20 -2.18 11.83
N LYS A 76 15.36 -3.18 12.14
CA LYS A 76 14.84 -4.14 11.15
C LYS A 76 13.32 -4.14 11.12
N SER A 77 12.73 -4.01 9.93
CA SER A 77 11.32 -4.30 9.78
C SER A 77 11.04 -5.80 9.79
N ALA A 78 9.99 -6.21 10.51
CA ALA A 78 9.48 -7.58 10.45
C ALA A 78 8.57 -7.81 9.23
N CYS A 79 8.12 -6.74 8.57
CA CYS A 79 7.32 -6.81 7.37
C CYS A 79 8.24 -6.76 6.13
N THR A 80 8.42 -7.91 5.48
CA THR A 80 9.24 -8.05 4.27
C THR A 80 8.50 -8.86 3.21
N GLY A 81 9.00 -8.84 1.96
CA GLY A 81 8.39 -9.60 0.86
C GLY A 81 6.94 -9.18 0.60
N SER A 82 6.02 -10.14 0.53
CA SER A 82 4.60 -9.90 0.24
C SER A 82 3.90 -8.99 1.27
N CYS A 83 4.38 -8.95 2.52
CA CYS A 83 3.83 -8.08 3.55
C CYS A 83 3.90 -6.58 3.15
N THR A 84 4.93 -6.20 2.38
CA THR A 84 5.14 -4.80 1.94
C THR A 84 4.03 -4.28 1.02
N SER A 85 3.21 -5.16 0.43
CA SER A 85 2.05 -4.73 -0.36
C SER A 85 0.91 -4.21 0.52
N LEU A 86 0.82 -4.70 1.75
CA LEU A 86 -0.18 -4.28 2.75
C LEU A 86 0.36 -3.21 3.69
N TRP A 87 1.65 -3.29 4.01
CA TRP A 87 2.36 -2.32 4.83
C TRP A 87 3.56 -1.75 4.06
N PRO A 88 3.33 -0.83 3.09
CA PRO A 88 4.41 -0.28 2.30
C PRO A 88 5.38 0.54 3.17
N PRO A 89 6.69 0.29 3.07
CA PRO A 89 7.68 1.12 3.75
C PRO A 89 7.76 2.49 3.09
N LEU A 90 7.99 3.53 3.90
CA LEU A 90 8.38 4.83 3.38
C LEU A 90 9.89 4.82 3.11
N LEU A 91 10.28 4.87 1.84
CA LEU A 91 11.68 4.83 1.42
C LEU A 91 12.20 6.24 1.12
N ALA A 92 13.45 6.51 1.49
CA ALA A 92 14.14 7.76 1.17
C ALA A 92 15.65 7.55 1.18
N SER A 93 16.38 8.25 0.31
CA SER A 93 17.85 8.23 0.35
C SER A 93 18.37 8.84 1.66
N GLN A 94 19.54 8.39 2.12
CA GLN A 94 20.25 9.01 3.25
C GLN A 94 20.38 10.52 3.02
N GLY A 95 20.13 11.33 4.05
CA GLY A 95 20.16 12.79 3.98
C GLY A 95 19.01 13.46 3.20
N ASN A 96 18.13 12.69 2.55
CA ASN A 96 17.02 13.21 1.74
C ASN A 96 15.67 13.12 2.44
N VAL A 97 15.67 13.27 3.77
CA VAL A 97 14.46 13.37 4.58
C VAL A 97 14.38 14.74 5.22
N GLN A 98 13.36 15.50 4.85
CA GLN A 98 13.07 16.81 5.42
C GLN A 98 12.16 16.63 6.64
N VAL A 99 12.61 17.05 7.80
CA VAL A 99 11.80 17.01 9.02
C VAL A 99 11.06 18.33 9.15
N GLY A 100 9.74 18.27 8.98
CA GLY A 100 8.84 19.41 9.12
C GLY A 100 8.49 19.72 10.57
N SER A 101 7.67 20.75 10.75
CA SER A 101 7.30 21.26 12.06
C SER A 101 6.60 20.22 12.93
N GLY A 102 6.84 20.33 14.24
CA GLY A 102 6.07 19.61 15.25
C GLY A 102 6.40 18.12 15.42
N VAL A 103 7.43 17.62 14.73
CA VAL A 103 8.01 16.29 14.95
C VAL A 103 8.89 16.35 16.20
N SER A 104 8.53 15.60 17.24
CA SER A 104 9.21 15.63 18.55
C SER A 104 10.26 14.53 18.73
N GLY A 105 10.45 13.68 17.74
CA GLY A 105 11.34 12.52 17.80
C GLY A 105 12.36 12.48 16.67
N LYS A 106 13.26 11.51 16.75
CA LYS A 106 14.34 11.32 15.78
C LYS A 106 13.80 10.64 14.54
N ILE A 107 13.83 11.34 13.42
CA ILE A 107 13.67 10.76 12.08
C ILE A 107 15.05 10.38 11.57
N GLN A 108 15.16 9.20 10.98
CA GLN A 108 16.38 8.74 10.33
C GLN A 108 16.04 7.76 9.21
N VAL A 109 16.99 7.54 8.31
CA VAL A 109 16.90 6.50 7.29
C VAL A 109 17.72 5.30 7.75
N VAL A 110 17.12 4.13 7.74
CA VAL A 110 17.71 2.86 8.16
C VAL A 110 17.77 1.94 6.94
N LYS A 111 18.93 1.34 6.68
CA LYS A 111 19.05 0.29 5.68
C LYS A 111 18.53 -1.03 6.26
N ASP A 112 17.47 -1.58 5.67
CA ASP A 112 16.96 -2.91 6.02
C ASP A 112 16.63 -3.75 4.76
N ALA A 113 15.92 -4.87 4.94
CA ALA A 113 15.56 -5.77 3.84
C ALA A 113 14.62 -5.14 2.79
N ASN A 114 13.97 -4.03 3.12
CA ASN A 114 13.09 -3.29 2.22
C ASN A 114 13.79 -2.13 1.50
N GLY A 115 15.03 -1.82 1.89
CA GLY A 115 15.83 -0.73 1.32
C GLY A 115 16.17 0.35 2.34
N ASP A 116 16.32 1.59 1.87
CA ASP A 116 16.58 2.75 2.72
C ASP A 116 15.26 3.28 3.28
N GLN A 117 14.85 2.76 4.44
CA GLN A 117 13.55 3.01 5.06
C GLN A 117 13.60 4.15 6.08
N VAL A 118 12.66 5.08 5.98
CA VAL A 118 12.44 6.15 6.97
C VAL A 118 11.88 5.55 8.26
N SER A 119 12.51 5.90 9.37
CA SER A 119 12.19 5.38 10.70
C SER A 119 12.08 6.51 11.72
N TYR A 120 11.17 6.35 12.69
CA TYR A 120 10.91 7.30 13.77
C TYR A 120 11.21 6.66 15.13
N ASN A 121 12.06 7.31 15.93
CA ASN A 121 12.46 6.87 17.29
C ASN A 121 12.98 5.42 17.36
N MET A 122 13.74 5.01 16.35
CA MET A 122 14.40 3.70 16.27
C MET A 122 15.88 3.87 16.64
N PRO A 123 16.54 2.96 17.38
CA PRO A 123 16.03 1.75 17.99
C PRO A 123 15.06 2.13 19.10
N ARG A 124 13.93 1.41 19.20
CA ARG A 124 13.26 1.32 20.50
C ARG A 124 14.26 0.61 21.39
N VAL A 125 15.06 1.37 22.14
CA VAL A 125 15.87 0.84 23.22
C VAL A 125 14.85 0.17 24.12
N GLY A 126 14.80 -1.17 24.05
CA GLY A 126 14.03 -1.92 25.00
C GLY A 126 14.54 -1.47 26.35
N ARG A 127 13.67 -0.84 27.16
CA ARG A 127 13.89 -0.91 28.60
C ARG A 127 14.19 -2.38 28.88
N PRO A 128 15.31 -2.73 29.53
CA PRO A 128 15.57 -4.12 29.87
C PRO A 128 14.30 -4.65 30.53
N ARG A 129 13.69 -5.67 29.92
CA ARG A 129 12.59 -6.40 30.54
C ARG A 129 13.09 -6.76 31.94
N GLY A 130 12.38 -6.29 32.96
CA GLY A 130 12.80 -6.32 34.37
C GLY A 130 13.72 -7.49 34.70
N LYS A 131 14.94 -7.16 35.06
CA LYS A 131 15.64 -7.84 36.14
C LYS A 131 15.23 -7.10 37.40
N ASP A 132 13.97 -7.25 37.79
CA ASP A 132 13.54 -6.93 39.15
C ASP A 132 13.96 -8.16 39.97
N CYS A 133 14.98 -8.00 40.81
CA CYS A 133 15.27 -8.88 41.93
C CYS A 133 14.39 -8.47 43.11
#